data_AF-A0A419DDK3-F1
#
_entry.id   AF-A0A419DDK3-F1
#
_cell.length_a   1.000
_cell.length_b   1.000
_cell.length_c   1.000
_cell.angle_alpha   90.00
_cell.angle_beta   90.00
_cell.angle_gamma   90.00
#
_symmetry.space_group_name_H-M   'P 1'
#
loop_
_entity.id
_entity.type
_entity.pdbx_description
1 polymer ?
#
loop_
_entity_poly.entity_id
_entity_poly.type
_entity_poly.pdbx_seq_one_letter_code
_entity_poly.pdbx_strand_id
1 'polypeptide(L)'
;MTSAFEGEVLKKQFILARSVLGLPTRHKDLRPKSFTFDVTKNGVETTITIPTSECPPFFIMLVPKQPRYIQNYEYDKGIILVGGTLHGRDFDAFKKRLGVDEIKVSATFPVNSYFRMLAKMAYGMIILEYGSEALEECYVLPCIMGKTDDIGYWVGSSEQDVLSLPKVKEFHLTQNLRLGNEVRAKIRLFANFQTPEYLVIVGRLKKGV
;
A
#
# COMPACT_ATOMS: atom_id res chain seq x y z
N MET A 1 7.11 11.44 14.81
CA MET A 1 7.87 11.52 13.54
C MET A 1 7.28 10.61 12.48
N THR A 2 7.06 9.31 12.74
CA THR A 2 6.48 8.38 11.74
C THR A 2 4.96 8.55 11.50
N SER A 3 4.24 9.07 12.50
CA SER A 3 2.79 9.33 12.42
C SER A 3 2.38 10.27 11.28
N ALA A 4 3.27 11.16 10.82
CA ALA A 4 2.96 12.11 9.76
C ALA A 4 2.78 11.42 8.40
N PHE A 5 3.75 10.59 7.98
CA PHE A 5 3.66 9.91 6.68
C PHE A 5 2.59 8.81 6.68
N GLU A 6 2.36 8.15 7.82
CA GLU A 6 1.25 7.20 7.98
C GLU A 6 -0.10 7.91 7.83
N GLY A 7 -0.26 9.03 8.54
CA GLY A 7 -1.46 9.85 8.46
C GLY A 7 -1.72 10.34 7.02
N GLU A 8 -0.66 10.70 6.30
CA GLU A 8 -0.76 11.10 4.90
C GLU A 8 -1.30 9.96 4.01
N VAL A 9 -0.75 8.76 4.12
CA VAL A 9 -1.22 7.59 3.36
C VAL A 9 -2.68 7.27 3.69
N LEU A 10 -3.02 7.21 4.98
CA LEU A 10 -4.37 6.87 5.42
C LEU A 10 -5.42 7.91 5.02
N LYS A 11 -5.04 9.20 4.94
CA LYS A 11 -5.94 10.31 4.60
C LYS A 11 -6.02 10.61 3.10
N LYS A 12 -4.96 10.33 2.33
CA LYS A 12 -4.93 10.63 0.88
C LYS A 12 -5.23 9.41 0.03
N GLN A 13 -4.58 8.28 0.30
CA GLN A 13 -4.69 7.09 -0.53
C GLN A 13 -5.84 6.17 -0.10
N PHE A 14 -5.99 5.94 1.21
CA PHE A 14 -6.95 4.95 1.71
C PHE A 14 -8.24 5.55 2.29
N ILE A 15 -8.46 6.85 2.18
CA ILE A 15 -9.59 7.50 2.86
C ILE A 15 -10.95 6.98 2.40
N LEU A 16 -11.14 6.76 1.10
CA LEU A 16 -12.39 6.22 0.56
C LEU A 16 -12.65 4.82 1.09
N ALA A 17 -11.71 3.90 0.85
CA ALA A 17 -11.81 2.51 1.32
C ALA A 17 -12.06 2.44 2.83
N ARG A 18 -11.30 3.21 3.63
CA ARG A 18 -11.45 3.25 5.09
C ARG A 18 -12.80 3.79 5.54
N SER A 19 -13.34 4.77 4.81
CA SER A 19 -14.63 5.37 5.15
C SER A 19 -15.78 4.42 4.82
N VAL A 20 -15.77 3.81 3.64
CA VAL A 20 -16.77 2.84 3.18
C VAL A 20 -16.74 1.56 4.02
N LEU A 21 -15.56 1.00 4.27
CA LEU A 21 -15.38 -0.24 5.04
C LEU A 21 -15.47 -0.04 6.57
N GLY A 22 -15.67 1.20 7.03
CA GLY A 22 -15.79 1.49 8.46
C GLY A 22 -14.49 1.31 9.28
N LEU A 23 -13.31 1.20 8.65
CA LEU A 23 -12.06 0.75 9.28
C LEU A 23 -11.60 1.63 10.47
N PRO A 24 -11.09 1.03 11.57
CA PRO A 24 -10.77 1.75 12.80
C PRO A 24 -10.01 3.08 12.59
N THR A 25 -10.47 4.13 13.29
CA THR A 25 -9.84 5.46 13.31
C THR A 25 -10.15 6.15 14.64
N ARG A 26 -9.23 7.01 15.11
CA ARG A 26 -9.43 7.87 16.29
C ARG A 26 -10.29 9.10 15.99
N HIS A 27 -10.40 9.48 14.71
CA HIS A 27 -11.14 10.66 14.24
C HIS A 27 -12.27 10.22 13.30
N LYS A 28 -13.32 9.61 13.84
CA LYS A 28 -14.44 9.07 13.05
C LYS A 28 -15.31 10.18 12.45
N ASP A 29 -15.45 11.25 13.19
CA ASP A 29 -16.15 12.49 12.86
C ASP A 29 -15.54 13.23 11.67
N LEU A 30 -14.21 13.10 11.46
CA LEU A 30 -13.49 13.70 10.34
C LEU A 30 -13.56 12.89 9.04
N ARG A 31 -14.27 11.75 9.01
CA ARG A 31 -14.41 10.99 7.77
C ARG A 31 -15.30 11.73 6.77
N PRO A 32 -14.93 11.76 5.48
CA PRO A 32 -15.81 12.31 4.45
C PRO A 32 -17.18 11.63 4.47
N LYS A 33 -18.23 12.45 4.40
CA LYS A 33 -19.63 11.98 4.29
C LYS A 33 -20.05 11.74 2.85
N SER A 34 -19.26 12.22 1.90
CA SER A 34 -19.44 12.05 0.47
C SER A 34 -18.10 12.07 -0.25
N PHE A 35 -18.08 11.55 -1.48
CA PHE A 35 -16.95 11.60 -2.40
C PHE A 35 -17.41 12.12 -3.76
N THR A 36 -16.49 12.79 -4.45
CA THR A 36 -16.72 13.35 -5.78
C THR A 36 -16.07 12.46 -6.83
N PHE A 37 -16.77 12.24 -7.92
CA PHE A 37 -16.33 11.39 -9.04
C PHE A 37 -16.58 12.11 -10.35
N ASP A 38 -15.63 12.02 -11.26
CA ASP A 38 -15.84 12.37 -12.66
C ASP A 38 -16.45 11.16 -13.37
N VAL A 39 -17.54 11.36 -14.09
CA VAL A 39 -18.28 10.31 -14.77
C VAL A 39 -18.59 10.72 -16.20
N THR A 40 -18.68 9.72 -17.08
CA THR A 40 -19.09 9.91 -18.47
C THR A 40 -20.47 9.31 -18.66
N LYS A 41 -21.41 10.08 -19.23
CA LYS A 41 -22.75 9.60 -19.60
C LYS A 41 -23.11 10.09 -20.99
N ASN A 42 -23.39 9.17 -21.91
CA ASN A 42 -23.66 9.45 -23.32
C ASN A 42 -22.56 10.32 -23.95
N GLY A 43 -21.30 10.04 -23.61
CA GLY A 43 -20.14 10.80 -24.08
C GLY A 43 -19.93 12.19 -23.44
N VAL A 44 -20.77 12.60 -22.49
CA VAL A 44 -20.61 13.86 -21.75
C VAL A 44 -19.97 13.60 -20.40
N GLU A 45 -18.85 14.29 -20.13
CA GLU A 45 -18.21 14.26 -18.81
C GLU A 45 -18.92 15.21 -17.85
N THR A 46 -19.17 14.73 -16.62
CA THR A 46 -19.71 15.54 -15.53
C THR A 46 -19.15 15.06 -14.21
N THR A 47 -19.22 15.92 -13.20
CA THR A 47 -18.76 15.61 -11.85
C THR A 47 -19.95 15.41 -10.93
N ILE A 48 -20.04 14.27 -10.26
CA ILE A 48 -21.11 13.95 -9.32
C ILE A 48 -20.57 13.75 -7.91
N THR A 49 -21.40 14.05 -6.91
CA THR A 49 -21.08 13.84 -5.49
C THR A 49 -21.98 12.74 -4.93
N ILE A 50 -21.39 11.72 -4.33
CA ILE A 50 -22.07 10.51 -3.86
C ILE A 50 -21.85 10.35 -2.36
N PRO A 51 -22.90 10.08 -1.55
CA PRO A 51 -22.75 9.77 -0.14
C PRO A 51 -21.82 8.59 0.11
N THR A 52 -20.99 8.64 1.16
CA THR A 52 -20.04 7.57 1.51
C THR A 52 -20.72 6.22 1.70
N SER A 53 -21.93 6.20 2.25
CA SER A 53 -22.75 4.98 2.43
C SER A 53 -23.16 4.32 1.12
N GLU A 54 -23.07 5.05 0.01
CA GLU A 54 -23.42 4.56 -1.31
C GLU A 54 -22.18 4.24 -2.16
N CYS A 55 -20.98 4.66 -1.77
CA CYS A 55 -19.77 4.35 -2.52
C CYS A 55 -19.37 2.86 -2.37
N PRO A 56 -18.93 2.17 -3.43
CA PRO A 56 -18.29 0.88 -3.29
C PRO A 56 -16.89 1.05 -2.67
N PRO A 57 -16.39 0.04 -1.93
CA PRO A 57 -15.03 0.08 -1.42
C PRO A 57 -14.06 -0.19 -2.55
N PHE A 58 -13.17 0.78 -2.80
CA PHE A 58 -12.05 0.58 -3.70
C PHE A 58 -10.83 1.39 -3.28
N PHE A 59 -9.68 1.02 -3.82
CA PHE A 59 -8.42 1.70 -3.62
C PHE A 59 -7.45 1.37 -4.75
N ILE A 60 -6.51 2.28 -4.99
CA ILE A 60 -5.44 2.09 -5.96
C ILE A 60 -4.19 1.66 -5.21
N MET A 61 -3.65 0.51 -5.62
CA MET A 61 -2.42 -0.04 -5.08
C MET A 61 -1.27 0.29 -6.03
N LEU A 62 -0.20 0.86 -5.47
CA LEU A 62 0.99 1.21 -6.23
C LEU A 62 1.81 -0.04 -6.53
N VAL A 63 2.33 -0.17 -7.75
CA VAL A 63 3.16 -1.30 -8.19
C VAL A 63 4.55 -0.76 -8.52
N PRO A 64 5.53 -0.89 -7.61
CA PRO A 64 6.92 -0.55 -7.89
C PRO A 64 7.64 -1.68 -8.62
N LYS A 65 8.85 -1.42 -9.12
CA LYS A 65 9.82 -2.49 -9.43
C LYS A 65 10.10 -3.33 -8.17
N GLN A 66 10.74 -4.48 -8.35
CA GLN A 66 11.33 -5.21 -7.21
C GLN A 66 12.40 -4.36 -6.52
N PRO A 67 12.75 -4.65 -5.25
CA PRO A 67 13.85 -3.95 -4.58
C PRO A 67 15.12 -3.97 -5.43
N ARG A 68 15.80 -2.82 -5.55
CA ARG A 68 17.09 -2.71 -6.26
C ARG A 68 18.13 -3.70 -5.73
N TYR A 69 18.08 -4.00 -4.43
CA TYR A 69 18.95 -4.99 -3.80
C TYR A 69 18.85 -6.37 -4.47
N ILE A 70 17.69 -6.73 -5.03
CA ILE A 70 17.44 -8.00 -5.71
C ILE A 70 17.74 -7.90 -7.21
N GLN A 71 17.18 -6.91 -7.91
CA GLN A 71 17.12 -6.90 -9.38
C GLN A 71 18.21 -6.06 -10.07
N ASN A 72 19.22 -5.59 -9.34
CA ASN A 72 20.43 -4.92 -9.85
C ASN A 72 20.28 -4.01 -11.11
N TYR A 73 19.37 -3.04 -11.10
CA TYR A 73 19.13 -2.08 -12.20
C TYR A 73 19.75 -0.68 -11.95
N GLU A 74 19.66 0.27 -12.88
CA GLU A 74 20.10 1.65 -12.59
C GLU A 74 19.17 2.36 -11.60
N TYR A 75 19.73 2.86 -10.50
CA TYR A 75 18.97 3.44 -9.39
C TYR A 75 19.69 4.68 -8.84
N ASP A 76 18.95 5.77 -8.68
CA ASP A 76 19.44 7.01 -8.05
C ASP A 76 18.85 7.15 -6.63
N LYS A 77 17.53 7.37 -6.54
CA LYS A 77 16.82 7.60 -5.27
C LYS A 77 15.33 7.26 -5.34
N GLY A 78 14.65 7.32 -4.19
CA GLY A 78 13.22 7.16 -4.04
C GLY A 78 12.77 5.76 -4.43
N ILE A 79 11.64 5.66 -5.12
CA ILE A 79 11.08 4.41 -5.61
C ILE A 79 10.64 4.55 -7.06
N ILE A 80 10.89 3.50 -7.85
CA ILE A 80 10.51 3.46 -9.26
C ILE A 80 9.17 2.74 -9.37
N LEU A 81 8.12 3.50 -9.66
CA LEU A 81 6.80 2.95 -9.99
C LEU A 81 6.78 2.44 -11.42
N VAL A 82 6.20 1.25 -11.61
CA VAL A 82 5.89 0.71 -12.95
C VAL A 82 4.40 0.80 -13.26
N GLY A 83 3.56 1.06 -12.25
CA GLY A 83 2.14 1.32 -12.47
C GLY A 83 1.35 1.42 -11.17
N GLY A 84 0.03 1.37 -11.34
CA GLY A 84 -0.95 1.27 -10.27
C GLY A 84 -2.07 0.33 -10.70
N THR A 85 -2.69 -0.32 -9.74
CA THR A 85 -3.79 -1.27 -9.98
C THR A 85 -4.99 -0.84 -9.14
N LEU A 86 -6.17 -0.78 -9.76
CA LEU A 86 -7.43 -0.47 -9.10
C LEU A 86 -8.04 -1.76 -8.55
N HIS A 87 -8.31 -1.77 -7.25
CA HIS A 87 -8.90 -2.92 -6.54
C HIS A 87 -10.18 -2.50 -5.86
N GLY A 88 -11.24 -3.28 -5.99
CA GLY A 88 -12.53 -3.01 -5.37
C GLY A 88 -13.54 -4.09 -5.69
N ARG A 89 -14.80 -3.86 -5.28
CA ARG A 89 -15.93 -4.74 -5.59
C ARG A 89 -17.09 -3.90 -6.10
N ASP A 90 -18.02 -4.55 -6.80
CA ASP A 90 -19.31 -3.97 -7.19
C ASP A 90 -19.25 -2.73 -8.11
N PHE A 91 -18.14 -2.50 -8.82
CA PHE A 91 -18.00 -1.37 -9.73
C PHE A 91 -19.03 -1.35 -10.87
N ASP A 92 -19.34 -2.51 -11.45
CA ASP A 92 -20.32 -2.58 -12.53
C ASP A 92 -21.74 -2.31 -12.02
N ALA A 93 -22.09 -2.84 -10.83
CA ALA A 93 -23.35 -2.52 -10.17
C ALA A 93 -23.43 -1.03 -9.82
N PHE A 94 -22.31 -0.44 -9.38
CA PHE A 94 -22.21 0.98 -9.07
C PHE A 94 -22.43 1.86 -10.31
N LYS A 95 -21.72 1.58 -11.43
CA LYS A 95 -21.93 2.26 -12.73
C LYS A 95 -23.38 2.16 -13.19
N LYS A 96 -23.94 0.95 -13.16
CA LYS A 96 -25.34 0.69 -13.57
C LYS A 96 -26.33 1.49 -12.73
N ARG A 97 -26.13 1.55 -11.41
CA ARG A 97 -27.01 2.31 -10.50
C ARG A 97 -26.94 3.81 -10.78
N LEU A 98 -25.76 4.33 -11.10
CA LEU A 98 -25.57 5.74 -11.48
C LEU A 98 -26.10 6.04 -12.90
N GLY A 99 -26.30 5.00 -13.73
CA GLY A 99 -26.69 5.16 -15.12
C GLY A 99 -25.64 5.91 -15.92
N VAL A 100 -24.37 5.58 -15.69
CA VAL A 100 -23.18 6.18 -16.36
C VAL A 100 -22.40 5.09 -17.09
N ASP A 101 -21.67 5.50 -18.12
CA ASP A 101 -20.85 4.61 -18.95
C ASP A 101 -19.47 4.39 -18.33
N GLU A 102 -18.89 5.44 -17.74
CA GLU A 102 -17.55 5.44 -17.17
C GLU A 102 -17.51 6.19 -15.83
N ILE A 103 -16.63 5.73 -14.94
CA ILE A 103 -16.24 6.45 -13.72
C ILE A 103 -14.74 6.63 -13.76
N LYS A 104 -14.29 7.88 -13.72
CA LYS A 104 -12.88 8.25 -13.65
C LYS A 104 -12.49 8.49 -12.20
N VAL A 105 -11.41 7.83 -11.78
CA VAL A 105 -10.86 7.93 -10.44
C VAL A 105 -9.49 8.58 -10.55
N SER A 106 -9.40 9.83 -10.13
CA SER A 106 -8.15 10.57 -10.02
C SER A 106 -7.73 10.65 -8.56
N ALA A 107 -6.45 10.38 -8.27
CA ALA A 107 -5.92 10.48 -6.92
C ALA A 107 -4.45 10.88 -6.91
N THR A 108 -4.07 11.68 -5.92
CA THR A 108 -2.67 12.02 -5.64
C THR A 108 -2.11 11.07 -4.59
N PHE A 109 -1.07 10.32 -4.96
CA PHE A 109 -0.49 9.31 -4.08
C PHE A 109 0.75 9.84 -3.38
N PRO A 110 0.83 9.73 -2.04
CA PRO A 110 2.05 10.05 -1.31
C PRO A 110 3.02 8.86 -1.40
N VAL A 111 3.62 8.69 -2.59
CA VAL A 111 4.38 7.49 -2.99
C VAL A 111 5.44 7.10 -1.95
N ASN A 112 6.36 8.00 -1.61
CA ASN A 112 7.41 7.71 -0.63
C ASN A 112 6.85 7.40 0.76
N SER A 113 5.80 8.11 1.20
CA SER A 113 5.13 7.86 2.47
C SER A 113 4.50 6.47 2.53
N TYR A 114 3.93 5.99 1.42
CA TYR A 114 3.34 4.65 1.30
C TYR A 114 4.39 3.56 1.53
N PHE A 115 5.54 3.65 0.85
CA PHE A 115 6.58 2.63 0.99
C PHE A 115 7.35 2.72 2.31
N ARG A 116 7.50 3.92 2.90
CA ARG A 116 8.00 4.07 4.27
C ARG A 116 7.07 3.42 5.30
N MET A 117 5.75 3.47 5.07
CA MET A 117 4.77 2.77 5.90
C MET A 117 4.93 1.25 5.81
N LEU A 118 5.12 0.70 4.60
CA LEU A 118 5.42 -0.73 4.40
C LEU A 118 6.73 -1.14 5.09
N ALA A 119 7.79 -0.34 4.92
CA ALA A 119 9.07 -0.58 5.60
C ALA A 119 8.93 -0.59 7.12
N LYS A 120 8.16 0.35 7.69
CA LYS A 120 7.91 0.39 9.14
C LYS A 120 7.13 -0.83 9.64
N MET A 121 6.12 -1.28 8.88
CA MET A 121 5.39 -2.52 9.21
C MET A 121 6.35 -3.72 9.23
N ALA A 122 7.17 -3.87 8.19
CA ALA A 122 8.17 -4.93 8.10
C ALA A 122 9.18 -4.89 9.25
N TYR A 123 9.73 -3.71 9.55
CA TYR A 123 10.63 -3.53 10.69
C TYR A 123 9.97 -3.97 12.01
N GLY A 124 8.73 -3.53 12.27
CA GLY A 124 7.98 -3.94 13.46
C GLY A 124 7.75 -5.44 13.54
N MET A 125 7.47 -6.10 12.41
CA MET A 125 7.31 -7.56 12.34
C MET A 125 8.60 -8.31 12.68
N ILE A 126 9.74 -7.85 12.18
CA ILE A 126 11.06 -8.44 12.50
C ILE A 126 11.42 -8.22 13.95
N ILE A 127 11.18 -7.03 14.51
CA ILE A 127 11.41 -6.77 15.93
C ILE A 127 10.51 -7.63 16.82
N LEU A 128 9.27 -7.87 16.42
CA LEU A 128 8.35 -8.75 17.15
C LEU A 128 8.85 -10.20 17.20
N GLU A 129 9.43 -10.70 16.10
CA GLU A 129 9.90 -12.08 16.00
C GLU A 129 11.26 -12.30 16.67
N TYR A 130 12.22 -11.40 16.44
CA TYR A 130 13.61 -11.61 16.85
C TYR A 130 14.06 -10.70 18.01
N GLY A 131 13.30 -9.66 18.33
CA GLY A 131 13.69 -8.63 19.30
C GLY A 131 14.48 -7.47 18.68
N SER A 132 14.47 -6.31 19.36
CA SER A 132 15.10 -5.08 18.86
C SER A 132 16.63 -5.15 18.77
N GLU A 133 17.24 -5.99 19.59
CA GLU A 133 18.70 -6.13 19.67
C GLU A 133 19.26 -7.22 18.76
N ALA A 134 18.40 -7.97 18.06
CA ALA A 134 18.80 -9.08 17.22
C ALA A 134 19.41 -8.65 15.89
N LEU A 135 19.10 -7.44 15.40
CA LEU A 135 19.66 -6.92 14.16
C LEU A 135 21.12 -6.46 14.39
N GLU A 136 22.02 -7.00 13.58
CA GLU A 136 23.38 -6.49 13.40
C GLU A 136 23.33 -5.19 12.58
N GLU A 137 22.49 -5.17 11.55
CA GLU A 137 22.31 -4.02 10.66
C GLU A 137 20.84 -3.90 10.26
N CYS A 138 20.31 -2.67 10.28
CA CYS A 138 18.94 -2.38 9.87
C CYS A 138 18.93 -1.44 8.67
N TYR A 139 18.57 -1.99 7.50
CA TYR A 139 18.63 -1.30 6.22
C TYR A 139 17.55 -0.24 6.06
N VAL A 140 16.36 -0.50 6.60
CA VAL A 140 15.19 0.35 6.36
C VAL A 140 15.00 1.48 7.37
N LEU A 141 15.68 1.44 8.52
CA LEU A 141 15.47 2.45 9.56
C LEU A 141 15.84 3.88 9.11
N PRO A 142 16.96 4.12 8.39
CA PRO A 142 17.28 5.45 7.88
C PRO A 142 16.17 6.06 7.00
N CYS A 143 15.61 5.32 6.04
CA CYS A 143 14.54 5.83 5.18
C CYS A 143 13.19 5.94 5.90
N ILE A 144 12.86 5.03 6.82
CA ILE A 144 11.69 5.17 7.71
C ILE A 144 11.78 6.50 8.48
N MET A 145 12.97 6.85 8.97
CA MET A 145 13.22 8.09 9.71
C MET A 145 13.37 9.32 8.80
N GLY A 146 13.36 9.15 7.48
CA GLY A 146 13.53 10.24 6.51
C GLY A 146 14.96 10.79 6.44
N LYS A 147 15.95 10.01 6.87
CA LYS A 147 17.38 10.37 6.80
C LYS A 147 17.99 10.09 5.43
N THR A 148 17.42 9.13 4.70
CA THR A 148 17.82 8.72 3.36
C THR A 148 16.60 8.64 2.45
N ASP A 149 16.80 8.87 1.15
CA ASP A 149 15.78 8.70 0.11
C ASP A 149 16.11 7.46 -0.74
N ASP A 150 16.33 6.33 -0.09
CA ASP A 150 16.75 5.06 -0.72
C ASP A 150 15.70 3.95 -0.58
N ILE A 151 14.41 4.32 -0.38
CA ILE A 151 13.36 3.36 -0.02
C ILE A 151 13.16 2.26 -1.08
N GLY A 152 13.26 2.59 -2.36
CA GLY A 152 13.18 1.65 -3.48
C GLY A 152 14.40 0.73 -3.59
N TYR A 153 15.46 1.00 -2.82
CA TYR A 153 16.56 0.06 -2.71
C TYR A 153 16.15 -1.20 -1.93
N TRP A 154 15.37 -1.00 -0.88
CA TRP A 154 14.98 -2.02 0.10
C TRP A 154 13.53 -2.52 -0.07
N VAL A 155 12.66 -1.72 -0.66
CA VAL A 155 11.22 -1.99 -0.79
C VAL A 155 10.80 -2.06 -2.26
N GLY A 156 9.98 -3.04 -2.60
CA GLY A 156 9.45 -3.19 -3.96
C GLY A 156 8.33 -4.22 -4.04
N SER A 157 7.93 -4.57 -5.27
CA SER A 157 6.98 -5.67 -5.51
C SER A 157 7.67 -7.01 -5.26
N SER A 158 6.90 -8.02 -4.84
CA SER A 158 7.38 -9.40 -4.86
C SER A 158 7.50 -9.92 -6.32
N GLU A 159 8.20 -11.03 -6.51
CA GLU A 159 8.33 -11.70 -7.83
C GLU A 159 7.01 -12.19 -8.41
N GLN A 160 5.98 -12.36 -7.58
CA GLN A 160 4.72 -12.96 -8.02
C GLN A 160 3.85 -11.93 -8.72
N ASP A 161 3.32 -12.31 -9.89
CA ASP A 161 2.30 -11.53 -10.57
C ASP A 161 1.07 -11.40 -9.65
N VAL A 162 0.59 -10.16 -9.49
CA VAL A 162 -0.58 -9.83 -8.67
C VAL A 162 -1.79 -10.70 -9.06
N LEU A 163 -1.94 -11.00 -10.34
CA LEU A 163 -3.04 -11.83 -10.86
C LEU A 163 -2.92 -13.31 -10.50
N SER A 164 -1.71 -13.78 -10.21
CA SER A 164 -1.45 -15.16 -9.77
C SER A 164 -1.75 -15.39 -8.28
N LEU A 165 -1.93 -14.31 -7.50
CA LEU A 165 -2.15 -14.41 -6.06
C LEU A 165 -3.60 -14.76 -5.75
N PRO A 166 -3.86 -15.83 -4.96
CA PRO A 166 -5.22 -16.25 -4.65
C PRO A 166 -5.99 -15.15 -3.89
N LYS A 167 -7.31 -15.12 -4.10
CA LYS A 167 -8.23 -14.42 -3.20
C LYS A 167 -8.21 -15.15 -1.87
N VAL A 168 -7.88 -14.43 -0.81
CA VAL A 168 -7.89 -14.95 0.56
C VAL A 168 -9.01 -14.28 1.36
N LYS A 169 -9.38 -14.84 2.51
CA LYS A 169 -10.42 -14.26 3.37
C LYS A 169 -9.85 -13.14 4.24
N GLU A 170 -8.57 -13.24 4.56
CA GLU A 170 -7.81 -12.36 5.42
C GLU A 170 -7.72 -10.95 4.82
N PHE A 171 -7.84 -9.95 5.70
CA PHE A 171 -7.79 -8.55 5.27
C PHE A 171 -6.35 -8.11 4.95
N HIS A 172 -5.36 -8.62 5.67
CA HIS A 172 -3.94 -8.38 5.42
C HIS A 172 -3.21 -9.71 5.53
N LEU A 173 -2.23 -9.95 4.67
CA LEU A 173 -1.29 -11.06 4.82
C LEU A 173 0.10 -10.49 5.04
N THR A 174 0.82 -11.10 5.97
CA THR A 174 2.21 -10.78 6.23
C THR A 174 3.00 -12.06 6.47
N GLN A 175 4.26 -12.07 6.06
CA GLN A 175 5.15 -13.21 6.24
C GLN A 175 6.57 -12.71 6.47
N ASN A 176 7.20 -13.16 7.56
CA ASN A 176 8.63 -12.99 7.76
C ASN A 176 9.40 -14.09 7.01
N LEU A 177 10.50 -13.71 6.39
CA LEU A 177 11.39 -14.60 5.66
C LEU A 177 12.81 -14.42 6.17
N ARG A 178 13.53 -15.53 6.30
CA ARG A 178 14.93 -15.55 6.68
C ARG A 178 15.75 -16.27 5.61
N LEU A 179 16.78 -15.60 5.09
CA LEU A 179 17.73 -16.15 4.13
C LEU A 179 19.14 -16.02 4.71
N GLY A 180 19.63 -17.10 5.32
CA GLY A 180 20.85 -17.04 6.13
C GLY A 180 20.66 -16.13 7.34
N ASN A 181 21.41 -15.03 7.39
CA ASN A 181 21.26 -13.99 8.40
C ASN A 181 20.45 -12.77 7.91
N GLU A 182 20.05 -12.71 6.64
CA GLU A 182 19.18 -11.65 6.15
C GLU A 182 17.72 -11.93 6.50
N VAL A 183 17.02 -10.90 6.93
CA VAL A 183 15.59 -10.94 7.23
C VAL A 183 14.80 -10.01 6.31
N ARG A 184 13.69 -10.54 5.83
CA ARG A 184 12.79 -9.87 4.89
C ARG A 184 11.35 -10.02 5.39
N ALA A 185 10.46 -9.16 4.91
CA ALA A 185 9.03 -9.32 5.11
C ALA A 185 8.28 -9.19 3.79
N LYS A 186 7.32 -10.09 3.58
CA LYS A 186 6.28 -9.94 2.57
C LYS A 186 5.04 -9.33 3.21
N ILE A 187 4.45 -8.34 2.55
CA ILE A 187 3.27 -7.62 3.02
C ILE A 187 2.26 -7.51 1.89
N ARG A 188 1.03 -7.93 2.13
CA ARG A 188 -0.10 -7.77 1.22
C ARG A 188 -1.26 -7.10 1.95
N LEU A 189 -1.48 -5.82 1.66
CA LEU A 189 -2.57 -5.05 2.26
C LEU A 189 -3.88 -5.30 1.51
N PHE A 190 -5.01 -5.46 2.20
CA PHE A 190 -6.31 -5.72 1.59
C PHE A 190 -6.32 -6.99 0.72
N ALA A 191 -5.69 -8.06 1.21
CA ALA A 191 -5.43 -9.29 0.45
C ALA A 191 -6.71 -9.94 -0.11
N ASN A 192 -7.84 -9.74 0.57
CA ASN A 192 -9.17 -10.15 0.11
C ASN A 192 -9.73 -9.34 -1.09
N PHE A 193 -8.95 -8.43 -1.68
CA PHE A 193 -9.26 -7.69 -2.91
C PHE A 193 -8.29 -7.99 -4.06
N GLN A 194 -7.51 -9.07 -4.02
CA GLN A 194 -6.49 -9.42 -5.05
C GLN A 194 -5.39 -8.37 -5.22
N THR A 195 -4.94 -7.77 -4.13
CA THR A 195 -3.92 -6.73 -4.16
C THR A 195 -2.51 -7.24 -4.41
N PRO A 196 -1.57 -6.34 -4.77
CA PRO A 196 -0.16 -6.69 -4.89
C PRO A 196 0.46 -7.10 -3.55
N GLU A 197 1.44 -8.00 -3.61
CA GLU A 197 2.33 -8.32 -2.51
C GLU A 197 3.64 -7.54 -2.65
N TYR A 198 4.08 -6.94 -1.55
CA TYR A 198 5.31 -6.17 -1.44
C TYR A 198 6.37 -6.97 -0.71
N LEU A 199 7.63 -6.76 -1.09
CA LEU A 199 8.80 -7.31 -0.42
C LEU A 199 9.62 -6.17 0.20
N VAL A 200 10.01 -6.36 1.46
CA VAL A 200 10.89 -5.46 2.20
C VAL A 200 12.12 -6.23 2.68
N ILE A 201 13.31 -5.76 2.32
CA ILE A 201 14.58 -6.26 2.84
C ILE A 201 14.91 -5.45 4.10
N VAL A 202 14.75 -6.04 5.28
CA VAL A 202 14.74 -5.27 6.54
C VAL A 202 16.15 -5.06 7.09
N GLY A 203 16.98 -6.08 7.06
CA GLY A 203 18.27 -6.04 7.74
C GLY A 203 18.94 -7.40 7.82
N ARG A 204 19.98 -7.45 8.65
CA ARG A 204 20.77 -8.64 8.96
C ARG A 204 20.74 -8.91 10.45
N LEU A 205 20.53 -10.16 10.84
CA LEU A 205 20.61 -10.63 12.21
C LEU A 205 22.07 -10.85 12.64
N LYS A 206 22.34 -10.64 13.92
CA LYS A 206 23.60 -11.04 14.57
C LYS A 206 23.80 -12.54 14.44
N LYS A 207 25.07 -12.97 14.41
CA LYS A 207 25.41 -14.40 14.46
C LYS A 207 24.84 -15.02 15.75
N GLY A 208 24.15 -16.15 15.61
CA GLY A 208 23.60 -16.92 16.74
C GLY A 208 22.16 -16.57 17.14
N VAL A 209 21.52 -15.63 16.45
CA VAL A 209 20.05 -15.45 16.44
C VAL A 209 19.42 -16.41 15.44
#